data_AF-A0A7S7J096-F1
#
_entry.id   AF-A0A7S7J096-F1
#
_cell.length_a   1.000
_cell.length_b   1.000
_cell.length_c   1.000
_cell.angle_alpha   90.00
_cell.angle_beta   90.00
_cell.angle_gamma   90.00
#
_symmetry.space_group_name_H-M   'P 1'
#
loop_
_entity.id
_entity.type
_entity.pdbx_description
1 polymer ?
#
loop_
_entity_poly.entity_id
_entity_poly.type
_entity_poly.pdbx_seq_one_letter_code
_entity_poly.pdbx_strand_id
1 'polypeptide(L)'
;MFQIPNYRSPDFNQEKFLNAPDASTSKVEIKGVAPDHYHATSMYPEYYKINGKWVLLAHTRMDCVPVIHPDGSLEAKEFRRLEIGETVITGRIDDGSQGIYLYSSGFKTQENQIDTFAFRSGRSRETSFDVDYNNLVELLRHDRDNGYIVWVLGPAAIFNIGAREAMEYIIDQGFAHAVFGGNAVATHDLEGALFGTALGQDISTRENIHNGHYHHLDAINMINKSGSIHQGVKDLGIDNGLIYSCVKNEIPFVLAGSIRDDGPLRDVIDDMSSVQDAMREHTKKATTIVCLATQLHTIATGNLTPSYTVVDGEVRPVYIYAIDVSEFVLNKLRDRGSLEVTTIVSNIQDFLYKLTDKLKND
;
A
#
# COMPACT_ATOMS: atom_id res chain seq x y z
N MET A 1 -2.15 23.10 -8.80
CA MET A 1 -0.76 22.67 -8.64
C MET A 1 -0.62 22.14 -7.23
N PHE A 2 -0.68 20.83 -7.13
CA PHE A 2 -0.46 20.03 -5.94
C PHE A 2 0.95 20.26 -5.42
N GLN A 3 1.07 20.48 -4.11
CA GLN A 3 2.34 20.61 -3.43
C GLN A 3 2.35 19.67 -2.22
N ILE A 4 3.43 18.92 -2.08
CA ILE A 4 3.65 18.06 -0.92
C ILE A 4 3.91 18.97 0.29
N PRO A 5 3.17 18.81 1.40
CA PRO A 5 3.38 19.64 2.58
C PRO A 5 4.73 19.32 3.22
N ASN A 6 5.46 20.37 3.60
CA ASN A 6 6.70 20.23 4.36
C ASN A 6 6.40 19.75 5.78
N TYR A 7 7.17 18.78 6.25
CA TYR A 7 7.08 18.32 7.62
C TYR A 7 7.66 19.33 8.61
N ARG A 8 6.90 19.64 9.65
CA ARG A 8 7.33 20.53 10.74
C ARG A 8 7.74 19.69 11.93
N SER A 9 9.02 19.41 12.10
CA SER A 9 9.50 18.61 13.23
C SER A 9 9.15 19.24 14.58
N PRO A 10 8.92 18.42 15.63
CA PRO A 10 8.78 18.92 16.99
C PRO A 10 10.01 19.72 17.42
N ASP A 11 9.80 20.83 18.13
CA ASP A 11 10.91 21.56 18.76
C ASP A 11 11.32 20.87 20.06
N PHE A 12 12.31 19.99 19.96
CA PHE A 12 12.86 19.25 21.10
C PHE A 12 13.70 20.10 22.06
N ASN A 13 13.86 21.40 21.82
CA ASN A 13 14.48 22.33 22.77
C ASN A 13 13.49 22.86 23.83
N GLN A 14 12.20 22.55 23.70
CA GLN A 14 11.22 22.88 24.74
C GLN A 14 11.55 22.13 26.03
N GLU A 15 11.34 22.80 27.17
CA GLU A 15 11.69 22.28 28.50
C GLU A 15 11.13 20.88 28.77
N LYS A 16 9.89 20.61 28.35
CA LYS A 16 9.25 19.30 28.49
C LYS A 16 10.02 18.15 27.81
N PHE A 17 10.69 18.41 26.69
CA PHE A 17 11.44 17.41 25.94
C PHE A 17 12.90 17.29 26.41
N LEU A 18 13.49 18.40 26.86
CA LEU A 18 14.83 18.42 27.47
C LEU A 18 14.83 17.64 28.79
N ASN A 19 13.83 17.87 29.64
CA ASN A 19 13.70 17.23 30.96
C ASN A 19 13.06 15.84 30.93
N ALA A 20 12.51 15.40 29.78
CA ALA A 20 11.97 14.05 29.63
C ALA A 20 13.05 12.98 29.91
N PRO A 21 12.70 11.83 30.52
CA PRO A 21 13.63 10.72 30.65
C PRO A 21 13.89 10.04 29.30
N ASP A 22 14.95 9.24 29.23
CA ASP A 22 15.09 8.26 28.16
C ASP A 22 13.96 7.23 28.24
N ALA A 23 13.57 6.67 27.09
CA ALA A 23 12.54 5.66 27.00
C ALA A 23 12.92 4.41 27.80
N SER A 24 11.98 3.89 28.58
CA SER A 24 12.18 2.63 29.30
C SER A 24 12.23 1.47 28.31
N THR A 25 13.03 0.45 28.62
CA THR A 25 13.19 -0.73 27.76
C THR A 25 13.21 -2.02 28.56
N SER A 26 12.77 -3.09 27.92
CA SER A 26 12.81 -4.46 28.45
C SER A 26 13.30 -5.43 27.39
N LYS A 27 13.88 -6.54 27.83
CA LYS A 27 14.33 -7.61 26.93
C LYS A 27 13.19 -8.56 26.59
N VAL A 28 13.18 -9.04 25.35
CA VAL A 28 12.31 -10.15 24.95
C VAL A 28 12.79 -11.44 25.61
N GLU A 29 11.92 -12.09 26.38
CA GLU A 29 12.21 -13.35 27.07
C GLU A 29 11.66 -14.58 26.33
N ILE A 30 10.59 -14.39 25.55
CA ILE A 30 9.93 -15.45 24.79
C ILE A 30 9.85 -15.01 23.33
N LYS A 31 10.35 -15.86 22.42
CA LYS A 31 10.27 -15.61 20.98
C LYS A 31 8.82 -15.33 20.57
N GLY A 32 8.61 -14.27 19.82
CA GLY A 32 7.28 -13.88 19.34
C GLY A 32 6.43 -13.07 20.33
N VAL A 33 6.94 -12.78 21.54
CA VAL A 33 6.16 -12.18 22.63
C VAL A 33 6.86 -10.93 23.16
N ALA A 34 6.17 -9.80 23.11
CA ALA A 34 6.69 -8.54 23.67
C ALA A 34 6.65 -8.56 25.21
N PRO A 35 7.57 -7.85 25.89
CA PRO A 35 7.55 -7.73 27.34
C PRO A 35 6.30 -7.00 27.84
N ASP A 36 5.94 -7.21 29.11
CA ASP A 36 4.86 -6.46 29.74
C ASP A 36 5.09 -4.94 29.60
N HIS A 37 3.99 -4.19 29.49
CA HIS A 37 4.02 -2.75 29.28
C HIS A 37 4.78 -2.28 28.02
N TYR A 38 5.00 -3.13 27.00
CA TYR A 38 5.51 -2.71 25.69
C TYR A 38 4.78 -1.49 25.13
N HIS A 39 5.46 -0.60 24.42
CA HIS A 39 4.76 0.44 23.64
C HIS A 39 4.25 -0.13 22.32
N ALA A 40 3.01 0.17 21.95
CA ALA A 40 2.44 -0.24 20.67
C ALA A 40 2.55 0.92 19.68
N THR A 41 3.19 0.68 18.54
CA THR A 41 3.35 1.71 17.51
C THR A 41 2.03 2.02 16.81
N SER A 42 1.86 3.28 16.45
CA SER A 42 0.80 3.79 15.59
C SER A 42 1.29 3.88 14.13
N MET A 43 0.49 4.56 13.31
CA MET A 43 0.81 4.93 11.92
C MET A 43 1.53 6.29 11.81
N TYR A 44 1.57 7.09 12.88
CA TYR A 44 2.12 8.45 12.87
C TYR A 44 3.63 8.50 13.13
N PRO A 45 4.30 9.63 12.85
CA PRO A 45 5.63 9.90 13.35
C PRO A 45 5.71 9.73 14.85
N GLU A 46 6.58 8.83 15.30
CA GLU A 46 6.86 8.59 16.70
C GLU A 46 8.36 8.76 16.96
N TYR A 47 8.64 9.49 18.02
CA TYR A 47 9.99 9.78 18.48
C TYR A 47 10.24 9.12 19.82
N TYR A 48 11.45 8.61 19.98
CA TYR A 48 11.88 7.97 21.22
C TYR A 48 13.15 8.64 21.73
N LYS A 49 13.20 8.96 23.01
CA LYS A 49 14.38 9.55 23.65
C LYS A 49 15.34 8.42 24.03
N ILE A 50 16.49 8.37 23.38
CA ILE A 50 17.50 7.32 23.53
C ILE A 50 18.85 8.00 23.72
N ASN A 51 19.53 7.70 24.83
CA ASN A 51 20.81 8.30 25.19
C ASN A 51 20.75 9.85 25.13
N GLY A 52 19.66 10.43 25.65
CA GLY A 52 19.41 11.86 25.69
C GLY A 52 18.95 12.51 24.38
N LYS A 53 18.82 11.75 23.28
CA LYS A 53 18.43 12.26 21.95
C LYS A 53 17.07 11.74 21.52
N TRP A 54 16.22 12.60 20.98
CA TRP A 54 14.97 12.21 20.34
C TRP A 54 15.22 11.68 18.92
N VAL A 55 14.88 10.42 18.69
CA VAL A 55 15.11 9.70 17.43
C VAL A 55 13.77 9.32 16.81
N LEU A 56 13.58 9.63 15.53
CA LEU A 56 12.39 9.28 14.75
C LEU A 56 12.43 7.80 14.33
N LEU A 57 11.30 7.10 14.47
CA LEU A 57 11.10 5.76 13.92
C LEU A 57 10.78 5.80 12.42
N ALA A 58 11.81 5.96 11.58
CA ALA A 58 11.66 6.25 10.14
C ALA A 58 10.71 5.33 9.36
N HIS A 59 10.68 4.03 9.67
CA HIS A 59 9.81 3.06 9.02
C HIS A 59 8.74 2.53 9.99
N THR A 60 7.81 3.39 10.39
CA THR A 60 6.72 2.99 11.29
C THR A 60 5.74 2.00 10.63
N ARG A 61 5.02 1.26 11.47
CA ARG A 61 3.92 0.37 11.12
C ARG A 61 3.03 0.27 12.35
N MET A 62 1.72 0.35 12.19
CA MET A 62 0.82 0.19 13.32
C MET A 62 0.83 -1.24 13.86
N ASP A 63 0.39 -1.42 15.11
CA ASP A 63 0.27 -2.72 15.77
C ASP A 63 1.59 -3.51 15.86
N CYS A 64 2.71 -2.80 15.99
CA CYS A 64 4.06 -3.34 16.20
C CYS A 64 4.65 -2.85 17.53
N VAL A 65 5.89 -3.24 17.83
CA VAL A 65 6.65 -2.71 18.96
C VAL A 65 7.95 -2.05 18.47
N PRO A 66 8.43 -0.96 19.10
CA PRO A 66 9.70 -0.35 18.74
C PRO A 66 10.85 -1.19 19.32
N VAL A 67 11.72 -1.68 18.46
CA VAL A 67 12.95 -2.40 18.83
C VAL A 67 14.14 -1.48 18.62
N ILE A 68 15.04 -1.44 19.62
CA ILE A 68 16.33 -0.75 19.52
C ILE A 68 17.39 -1.78 19.14
N HIS A 69 17.98 -1.61 17.97
CA HIS A 69 19.09 -2.43 17.50
C HIS A 69 20.41 -2.04 18.19
N PRO A 70 21.42 -2.93 18.22
CA PRO A 70 22.72 -2.64 18.87
C PRO A 70 23.45 -1.41 18.30
N ASP A 71 23.19 -1.05 17.04
CA ASP A 71 23.75 0.14 16.37
C ASP A 71 22.99 1.44 16.71
N GLY A 72 21.93 1.35 17.53
CA GLY A 72 21.07 2.47 17.91
C GLY A 72 19.95 2.77 16.92
N SER A 73 19.82 2.01 15.83
CA SER A 73 18.70 2.14 14.90
C SER A 73 17.40 1.59 15.49
N LEU A 74 16.28 2.11 14.98
CA LEU A 74 14.94 1.75 15.43
C LEU A 74 14.18 0.96 14.36
N GLU A 75 13.49 -0.10 14.77
CA GLU A 75 12.60 -0.87 13.90
C GLU A 75 11.21 -0.99 14.53
N ALA A 76 10.16 -0.76 13.74
CA ALA A 76 8.80 -1.15 14.09
C ALA A 76 8.66 -2.64 13.80
N LYS A 77 8.80 -3.49 14.83
CA LYS A 77 8.88 -4.93 14.69
C LYS A 77 7.58 -5.61 15.11
N GLU A 78 7.07 -6.48 14.27
CA GLU A 78 5.89 -7.28 14.51
C GLU A 78 6.18 -8.28 15.65
N PHE A 79 5.18 -8.53 16.49
CA PHE A 79 5.32 -9.49 17.61
C PHE A 79 5.90 -10.82 17.15
N ARG A 80 5.39 -11.40 16.05
CA ARG A 80 5.86 -12.69 15.49
C ARG A 80 7.34 -12.71 15.10
N ARG A 81 7.96 -11.55 14.85
CA ARG A 81 9.37 -11.41 14.44
C ARG A 81 10.30 -11.16 15.64
N LEU A 82 9.77 -10.96 16.85
CA LEU A 82 10.58 -10.75 18.05
C LEU A 82 11.43 -11.98 18.38
N GLU A 83 12.72 -11.75 18.58
CA GLU A 83 13.69 -12.76 19.00
C GLU A 83 14.13 -12.51 20.44
N ILE A 84 14.51 -13.58 21.15
CA ILE A 84 14.96 -13.51 22.55
C ILE A 84 16.20 -12.60 22.65
N GLY A 85 16.18 -11.69 23.63
CA GLY A 85 17.28 -10.76 23.91
C GLY A 85 17.21 -9.43 23.15
N GLU A 86 16.25 -9.26 22.23
CA GLU A 86 15.99 -7.95 21.61
C GLU A 86 15.50 -6.93 22.64
N THR A 87 15.87 -5.67 22.45
CA THR A 87 15.50 -4.56 23.34
C THR A 87 14.23 -3.90 22.82
N VAL A 88 13.13 -4.02 23.54
CA VAL A 88 11.83 -3.42 23.18
C VAL A 88 11.58 -2.20 24.06
N ILE A 89 11.11 -1.10 23.46
CA ILE A 89 10.66 0.09 24.18
C ILE A 89 9.34 -0.21 24.91
N THR A 90 9.29 0.16 26.19
CA THR A 90 8.14 -0.03 27.07
C THR A 90 7.61 1.32 27.55
N GLY A 91 6.29 1.44 27.66
CA GLY A 91 5.59 2.66 28.04
C GLY A 91 4.14 2.64 27.56
N ARG A 92 3.32 3.51 28.12
CA ARG A 92 1.89 3.67 27.76
C ARG A 92 1.50 5.12 27.48
N ILE A 93 2.40 6.07 27.72
CA ILE A 93 2.15 7.49 27.56
C ILE A 93 3.10 8.02 26.49
N ASP A 94 2.52 8.59 25.44
CA ASP A 94 3.19 9.04 24.21
C ASP A 94 3.21 10.58 24.07
N ASP A 95 3.08 11.31 25.17
CA ASP A 95 3.12 12.77 25.23
C ASP A 95 4.53 13.36 25.43
N GLY A 96 5.54 12.49 25.48
CA GLY A 96 6.94 12.79 25.74
C GLY A 96 7.39 12.47 27.17
N SER A 97 6.48 12.35 28.14
CA SER A 97 6.81 12.18 29.57
C SER A 97 7.52 10.87 29.92
N GLN A 98 7.37 9.83 29.08
CA GLN A 98 8.05 8.55 29.22
C GLN A 98 9.18 8.34 28.20
N GLY A 99 9.65 9.41 27.55
CA GLY A 99 10.62 9.30 26.47
C GLY A 99 10.01 8.75 25.17
N ILE A 100 8.67 8.74 25.05
CA ILE A 100 7.90 8.32 23.87
C ILE A 100 7.05 9.52 23.44
N TYR A 101 7.13 9.93 22.18
CA TYR A 101 6.37 11.06 21.67
C TYR A 101 5.72 10.77 20.31
N LEU A 102 4.39 10.68 20.29
CA LEU A 102 3.59 10.58 19.07
C LEU A 102 3.28 11.97 18.52
N TYR A 103 3.57 12.18 17.24
CA TYR A 103 3.45 13.48 16.59
C TYR A 103 2.65 13.43 15.29
N SER A 104 1.34 13.67 15.41
CA SER A 104 0.37 13.62 14.31
C SER A 104 0.11 14.96 13.61
N SER A 105 0.70 16.07 14.09
CA SER A 105 0.45 17.40 13.55
C SER A 105 1.51 17.92 12.58
N GLY A 106 2.53 17.12 12.27
CA GLY A 106 3.68 17.57 11.46
C GLY A 106 3.37 18.03 10.04
N PHE A 107 2.25 17.57 9.47
CA PHE A 107 1.79 17.97 8.14
C PHE A 107 0.60 18.94 8.16
N LYS A 108 0.08 19.30 9.35
CA LYS A 108 -1.07 20.21 9.45
C LYS A 108 -0.66 21.62 9.04
N THR A 109 -1.25 22.12 7.97
CA THR A 109 -1.30 23.55 7.67
C THR A 109 -2.31 24.21 8.62
N GLN A 110 -2.03 25.40 9.13
CA GLN A 110 -2.89 26.12 10.10
C GLN A 110 -4.22 26.63 9.51
N GLU A 111 -4.58 26.19 8.31
CA GLU A 111 -5.66 26.75 7.53
C GLU A 111 -6.68 25.66 7.23
N ASN A 112 -7.71 25.63 8.07
CA ASN A 112 -9.09 25.51 7.63
C ASN A 112 -9.97 25.81 8.84
N GLN A 113 -10.22 27.11 9.07
CA GLN A 113 -11.38 27.53 9.84
C GLN A 113 -12.60 27.11 9.01
N ILE A 114 -13.11 25.90 9.23
CA ILE A 114 -14.41 25.50 8.69
C ILE A 114 -15.46 26.31 9.46
N ASP A 115 -16.31 27.02 8.74
CA ASP A 115 -17.41 27.78 9.33
C ASP A 115 -18.29 26.87 10.22
N THR A 116 -18.82 27.42 11.31
CA THR A 116 -19.69 26.71 12.28
C THR A 116 -20.90 26.02 11.62
N PHE A 117 -21.29 26.47 10.42
CA PHE A 117 -22.27 25.82 9.57
C PHE A 117 -21.68 25.60 8.17
N ALA A 118 -21.47 24.34 7.80
CA ALA A 118 -20.96 23.96 6.48
C ALA A 118 -21.73 22.75 5.92
N PHE A 119 -22.14 22.83 4.66
CA PHE A 119 -22.62 21.68 3.91
C PHE A 119 -21.42 20.91 3.32
N ARG A 120 -21.55 19.58 3.17
CA ARG A 120 -20.51 18.71 2.56
C ARG A 120 -19.17 18.70 3.31
N SER A 121 -19.21 18.70 4.65
CA SER A 121 -18.02 18.53 5.51
C SER A 121 -17.40 17.12 5.45
N GLY A 122 -18.00 16.19 4.70
CA GLY A 122 -17.47 14.85 4.45
C GLY A 122 -17.84 14.34 3.05
N ARG A 123 -17.13 13.31 2.58
CA ARG A 123 -17.38 12.67 1.27
C ARG A 123 -18.71 11.91 1.27
N SER A 124 -19.43 12.01 0.15
CA SER A 124 -20.69 11.31 -0.14
C SER A 124 -20.80 10.96 -1.63
N ARG A 125 -21.85 10.20 -2.01
CA ARG A 125 -22.22 9.90 -3.41
C ARG A 125 -22.35 11.12 -4.34
N GLU A 126 -22.56 12.32 -3.78
CA GLU A 126 -22.70 13.57 -4.53
C GLU A 126 -21.40 14.37 -4.68
N THR A 127 -20.28 13.82 -4.18
CA THR A 127 -18.97 14.47 -4.22
C THR A 127 -18.40 14.37 -5.63
N SER A 128 -18.05 15.51 -6.25
CA SER A 128 -17.27 15.48 -7.50
C SER A 128 -15.83 15.11 -7.18
N PHE A 129 -15.26 14.21 -7.98
CA PHE A 129 -13.90 13.72 -7.82
C PHE A 129 -12.92 14.36 -8.82
N ASP A 130 -13.32 15.33 -9.64
CA ASP A 130 -12.45 15.89 -10.70
C ASP A 130 -11.14 16.48 -10.15
N VAL A 131 -11.21 17.14 -8.99
CA VAL A 131 -10.02 17.63 -8.27
C VAL A 131 -9.16 16.47 -7.78
N ASP A 132 -9.77 15.39 -7.26
CA ASP A 132 -9.03 14.21 -6.82
C ASP A 132 -8.28 13.54 -7.98
N TYR A 133 -8.89 13.44 -9.17
CA TYR A 133 -8.22 12.94 -10.37
C TYR A 133 -7.03 13.82 -10.77
N ASN A 134 -7.19 15.15 -10.79
CA ASN A 134 -6.10 16.06 -11.14
C ASN A 134 -4.96 15.99 -10.13
N ASN A 135 -5.28 15.96 -8.83
CA ASN A 135 -4.29 15.80 -7.77
C ASN A 135 -3.56 14.46 -7.89
N LEU A 136 -4.27 13.37 -8.17
CA LEU A 136 -3.66 12.06 -8.37
C LEU A 136 -2.73 12.06 -9.59
N VAL A 137 -3.12 12.68 -10.71
CA VAL A 137 -2.27 12.79 -11.91
C VAL A 137 -1.00 13.58 -11.62
N GLU A 138 -1.12 14.75 -10.98
CA GLU A 138 0.05 15.57 -10.60
C GLU A 138 0.96 14.80 -9.62
N LEU A 139 0.39 14.09 -8.65
CA LEU A 139 1.12 13.26 -7.70
C LEU A 139 1.82 12.07 -8.37
N LEU A 140 1.14 11.32 -9.25
CA LEU A 140 1.74 10.20 -9.96
C LEU A 140 2.89 10.66 -10.87
N ARG A 141 2.77 11.82 -11.52
CA ARG A 141 3.85 12.41 -12.32
C ARG A 141 5.05 12.79 -11.47
N HIS A 142 4.82 13.39 -10.30
CA HIS A 142 5.90 13.69 -9.37
C HIS A 142 6.58 12.41 -8.85
N ASP A 143 5.79 11.46 -8.35
CA ASP A 143 6.29 10.25 -7.69
C ASP A 143 6.81 9.20 -8.68
N ARG A 144 6.55 9.32 -9.99
CA ARG A 144 7.23 8.54 -11.03
C ARG A 144 8.74 8.70 -10.93
N ASP A 145 9.21 9.93 -10.71
CA ASP A 145 10.63 10.25 -10.74
C ASP A 145 11.23 10.48 -9.33
N ASN A 146 10.37 10.77 -8.33
CA ASN A 146 10.80 11.20 -6.98
C ASN A 146 10.13 10.42 -5.85
N GLY A 147 9.55 9.25 -6.14
CA GLY A 147 8.75 8.50 -5.18
C GLY A 147 8.76 7.00 -5.39
N TYR A 148 7.79 6.34 -4.76
CA TYR A 148 7.59 4.90 -4.87
C TYR A 148 6.08 4.61 -4.87
N ILE A 149 5.58 4.22 -6.04
CA ILE A 149 4.14 4.06 -6.32
C ILE A 149 3.75 2.59 -6.27
N VAL A 150 2.84 2.24 -5.36
CA VAL A 150 2.33 0.87 -5.20
C VAL A 150 0.89 0.79 -5.69
N TRP A 151 0.60 -0.16 -6.58
CA TRP A 151 -0.76 -0.44 -7.04
C TRP A 151 -1.29 -1.71 -6.37
N VAL A 152 -2.50 -1.65 -5.80
CA VAL A 152 -3.13 -2.78 -5.10
C VAL A 152 -4.41 -3.16 -5.84
N LEU A 153 -4.42 -4.33 -6.47
CA LEU A 153 -5.39 -4.66 -7.50
C LEU A 153 -6.34 -5.79 -7.07
N GLY A 154 -7.61 -5.60 -7.38
CA GLY A 154 -8.60 -6.67 -7.47
C GLY A 154 -8.80 -7.12 -8.92
N PRO A 155 -9.39 -8.31 -9.14
CA PRO A 155 -9.53 -8.87 -10.49
C PRO A 155 -10.42 -8.02 -11.40
N ALA A 156 -11.26 -7.13 -10.86
CA ALA A 156 -12.04 -6.21 -11.68
C ALA A 156 -11.15 -5.35 -12.61
N ALA A 157 -9.90 -5.04 -12.19
CA ALA A 157 -8.94 -4.24 -12.96
C ALA A 157 -8.45 -4.90 -14.26
N ILE A 158 -8.71 -6.20 -14.46
CA ILE A 158 -8.22 -6.95 -15.63
C ILE A 158 -9.35 -7.62 -16.44
N PHE A 159 -10.62 -7.50 -16.01
CA PHE A 159 -11.75 -8.17 -16.66
C PHE A 159 -12.23 -7.46 -17.93
N ASN A 160 -11.57 -6.39 -18.36
CA ASN A 160 -11.90 -5.68 -19.59
C ASN A 160 -10.62 -5.33 -20.35
N ILE A 161 -10.66 -5.39 -21.68
CA ILE A 161 -9.53 -5.00 -22.53
C ILE A 161 -9.03 -3.58 -22.23
N GLY A 162 -9.92 -2.59 -22.11
CA GLY A 162 -9.52 -1.20 -21.85
C GLY A 162 -8.91 -0.99 -20.46
N ALA A 163 -9.37 -1.75 -19.45
CA ALA A 163 -8.76 -1.71 -18.12
C ALA A 163 -7.37 -2.37 -18.11
N ARG A 164 -7.19 -3.48 -18.85
CA ARG A 164 -5.89 -4.13 -19.04
C ARG A 164 -4.91 -3.19 -19.75
N GLU A 165 -5.32 -2.57 -20.85
CA GLU A 165 -4.52 -1.59 -21.61
C GLU A 165 -4.16 -0.35 -20.76
N ALA A 166 -5.08 0.12 -19.91
CA ALA A 166 -4.81 1.21 -18.98
C ALA A 166 -3.73 0.84 -17.96
N MET A 167 -3.81 -0.36 -17.38
CA MET A 167 -2.81 -0.84 -16.43
C MET A 167 -1.44 -1.09 -17.10
N GLU A 168 -1.43 -1.64 -18.32
CA GLU A 168 -0.23 -1.77 -19.14
C GLU A 168 0.42 -0.40 -19.38
N TYR A 169 -0.34 0.61 -19.80
CA TYR A 169 0.17 1.97 -19.97
C TYR A 169 0.75 2.55 -18.67
N ILE A 170 0.05 2.39 -17.53
CA ILE A 170 0.53 2.87 -16.23
C ILE A 170 1.90 2.27 -15.89
N ILE A 171 2.07 0.97 -16.11
CA ILE A 171 3.34 0.27 -15.84
C ILE A 171 4.42 0.70 -16.84
N ASP A 172 4.13 0.65 -18.14
CA ASP A 172 5.09 0.96 -19.21
C ASP A 172 5.58 2.41 -19.17
N GLN A 173 4.80 3.34 -18.59
CA GLN A 173 5.20 4.74 -18.43
C GLN A 173 5.86 5.05 -17.07
N GLY A 174 6.15 4.03 -16.26
CA GLY A 174 6.84 4.18 -14.97
C GLY A 174 5.95 4.65 -13.81
N PHE A 175 4.63 4.72 -13.98
CA PHE A 175 3.71 5.12 -12.91
C PHE A 175 3.41 3.98 -11.90
N ALA A 176 4.20 2.90 -11.91
CA ALA A 176 4.12 1.80 -10.97
C ALA A 176 5.52 1.29 -10.61
N HIS A 177 5.80 1.18 -9.32
CA HIS A 177 7.07 0.67 -8.79
C HIS A 177 6.93 -0.69 -8.09
N ALA A 178 5.69 -1.05 -7.69
CA ALA A 178 5.31 -2.38 -7.27
C ALA A 178 3.81 -2.61 -7.50
N VAL A 179 3.43 -3.87 -7.71
CA VAL A 179 2.02 -4.27 -7.88
C VAL A 179 1.67 -5.35 -6.86
N PHE A 180 0.59 -5.16 -6.11
CA PHE A 180 0.02 -6.16 -5.23
C PHE A 180 -1.28 -6.70 -5.81
N GLY A 181 -1.49 -7.99 -5.70
CA GLY A 181 -2.72 -8.65 -6.07
C GLY A 181 -2.82 -10.02 -5.40
N GLY A 182 -3.76 -10.83 -5.87
CA GLY A 182 -3.81 -12.25 -5.54
C GLY A 182 -3.79 -13.09 -6.82
N ASN A 183 -3.87 -14.42 -6.65
CA ASN A 183 -3.88 -15.39 -7.75
C ASN A 183 -4.87 -14.99 -8.86
N ALA A 184 -6.10 -14.59 -8.50
CA ALA A 184 -7.14 -14.21 -9.46
C ALA A 184 -6.73 -13.05 -10.40
N VAL A 185 -5.97 -12.07 -9.92
CA VAL A 185 -5.54 -10.94 -10.77
C VAL A 185 -4.58 -11.44 -11.85
N ALA A 186 -3.55 -12.17 -11.44
CA ALA A 186 -2.55 -12.68 -12.37
C ALA A 186 -3.14 -13.72 -13.33
N THR A 187 -3.91 -14.67 -12.80
CA THR A 187 -4.54 -15.74 -13.59
C THR A 187 -5.42 -15.17 -14.70
N HIS A 188 -6.31 -14.23 -14.40
CA HIS A 188 -7.25 -13.72 -15.40
C HIS A 188 -6.64 -12.68 -16.34
N ASP A 189 -5.56 -12.00 -15.95
CA ASP A 189 -4.78 -11.20 -16.90
C ASP A 189 -4.05 -12.09 -17.92
N LEU A 190 -3.44 -13.18 -17.45
CA LEU A 190 -2.77 -14.19 -18.29
C LEU A 190 -3.79 -14.96 -19.16
N GLU A 191 -4.97 -15.29 -18.63
CA GLU A 191 -6.10 -15.82 -19.41
C GLU A 191 -6.49 -14.86 -20.53
N GLY A 192 -6.57 -13.55 -20.22
CA GLY A 192 -6.88 -12.52 -21.20
C GLY A 192 -5.82 -12.44 -22.31
N ALA A 193 -4.55 -12.66 -21.99
CA ALA A 193 -3.47 -12.65 -22.98
C ALA A 193 -3.46 -13.92 -23.85
N LEU A 194 -3.73 -15.09 -23.26
CA LEU A 194 -3.64 -16.39 -23.94
C LEU A 194 -4.90 -16.71 -24.75
N PHE A 195 -6.07 -16.35 -24.24
CA PHE A 195 -7.37 -16.80 -24.76
C PHE A 195 -8.33 -15.67 -25.08
N GLY A 196 -7.99 -14.41 -24.77
CA GLY A 196 -8.89 -13.27 -24.97
C GLY A 196 -10.09 -13.28 -24.02
N THR A 197 -10.06 -14.05 -22.93
CA THR A 197 -11.18 -14.20 -22.00
C THR A 197 -10.78 -13.90 -20.55
N ALA A 198 -11.79 -13.61 -19.73
CA ALA A 198 -11.70 -13.67 -18.29
C ALA A 198 -12.89 -14.46 -17.75
N LEU A 199 -12.62 -15.55 -17.01
CA LEU A 199 -13.63 -16.53 -16.58
C LEU A 199 -14.45 -17.08 -17.77
N GLY A 200 -13.80 -17.25 -18.93
CA GLY A 200 -14.44 -17.80 -20.14
C GLY A 200 -15.36 -16.83 -20.88
N GLN A 201 -15.45 -15.58 -20.44
CA GLN A 201 -16.15 -14.51 -21.15
C GLN A 201 -15.13 -13.67 -21.93
N ASP A 202 -15.42 -13.37 -23.20
CA ASP A 202 -14.59 -12.48 -24.02
C ASP A 202 -14.46 -11.09 -23.37
N ILE A 203 -13.22 -10.62 -23.21
CA ILE A 203 -12.92 -9.37 -22.49
C ILE A 203 -13.32 -8.09 -23.24
N SER A 204 -13.65 -8.23 -24.53
CA SER A 204 -14.08 -7.15 -25.42
C SER A 204 -15.60 -7.17 -25.64
N THR A 205 -16.17 -8.31 -26.00
CA THR A 205 -17.60 -8.43 -26.39
C THR A 205 -18.53 -8.79 -25.23
N ARG A 206 -17.99 -9.35 -24.13
CA ARG A 206 -18.77 -9.91 -23.01
C ARG A 206 -19.58 -11.16 -23.35
N GLU A 207 -19.32 -11.79 -24.49
CA GLU A 207 -19.97 -13.05 -24.84
C GLU A 207 -19.26 -14.23 -24.15
N ASN A 208 -20.04 -15.22 -23.70
CA ASN A 208 -19.48 -16.44 -23.13
C ASN A 208 -18.94 -17.33 -24.27
N ILE A 209 -17.70 -17.75 -24.14
CA ILE A 209 -17.06 -18.65 -25.09
C ILE A 209 -17.42 -20.10 -24.75
N HIS A 210 -17.73 -20.91 -25.77
CA HIS A 210 -17.95 -22.34 -25.59
C HIS A 210 -16.73 -22.98 -24.91
N ASN A 211 -16.95 -23.72 -23.81
CA ASN A 211 -15.90 -24.27 -22.95
C ASN A 211 -14.94 -23.24 -22.31
N GLY A 212 -15.30 -21.95 -22.29
CA GLY A 212 -14.45 -20.90 -21.72
C GLY A 212 -14.15 -21.06 -20.22
N HIS A 213 -14.97 -21.81 -19.48
CA HIS A 213 -14.71 -22.11 -18.07
C HIS A 213 -13.37 -22.86 -17.84
N TYR A 214 -12.79 -23.51 -18.86
CA TYR A 214 -11.46 -24.11 -18.77
C TYR A 214 -10.32 -23.11 -18.92
N HIS A 215 -10.54 -21.95 -19.55
CA HIS A 215 -9.46 -21.05 -19.96
C HIS A 215 -8.58 -20.59 -18.80
N HIS A 216 -9.16 -20.21 -17.65
CA HIS A 216 -8.38 -19.81 -16.47
C HIS A 216 -7.55 -20.98 -15.90
N LEU A 217 -8.08 -22.20 -15.89
CA LEU A 217 -7.37 -23.41 -15.44
C LEU A 217 -6.24 -23.78 -16.41
N ASP A 218 -6.50 -23.67 -17.71
CA ASP A 218 -5.49 -23.89 -18.75
C ASP A 218 -4.37 -22.86 -18.67
N ALA A 219 -4.70 -21.58 -18.46
CA ALA A 219 -3.72 -20.51 -18.25
C ALA A 219 -2.81 -20.83 -17.05
N ILE A 220 -3.38 -21.18 -15.90
CA ILE A 220 -2.62 -21.60 -14.72
C ILE A 220 -1.71 -22.79 -15.05
N ASN A 221 -2.24 -23.83 -15.68
CA ASN A 221 -1.49 -25.04 -16.00
C ASN A 221 -0.34 -24.77 -16.98
N MET A 222 -0.55 -23.93 -18.00
CA MET A 222 0.46 -23.55 -18.98
C MET A 222 1.60 -22.74 -18.34
N ILE A 223 1.27 -21.78 -17.47
CA ILE A 223 2.27 -21.01 -16.74
C ILE A 223 3.03 -21.90 -15.76
N ASN A 224 2.33 -22.74 -14.99
CA ASN A 224 2.95 -23.64 -14.02
C ASN A 224 3.85 -24.71 -14.66
N LYS A 225 3.59 -25.12 -15.92
CA LYS A 225 4.48 -25.98 -16.72
C LYS A 225 5.79 -25.28 -17.08
N SER A 226 5.76 -23.96 -17.26
CA SER A 226 6.93 -23.13 -17.53
C SER A 226 7.75 -22.84 -16.25
N GLY A 227 7.20 -23.13 -15.08
CA GLY A 227 7.88 -23.08 -13.78
C GLY A 227 7.74 -21.76 -13.03
N SER A 228 7.48 -20.65 -13.72
CA SER A 228 7.14 -19.35 -13.14
C SER A 228 6.39 -18.48 -14.14
N ILE A 229 5.76 -17.39 -13.66
CA ILE A 229 5.16 -16.36 -14.52
C ILE A 229 6.21 -15.77 -15.46
N HIS A 230 7.40 -15.42 -14.95
CA HIS A 230 8.47 -14.82 -15.76
C HIS A 230 8.90 -15.70 -16.93
N GLN A 231 9.04 -17.00 -16.69
CA GLN A 231 9.40 -17.95 -17.73
C GLN A 231 8.21 -18.22 -18.65
N GLY A 232 7.00 -18.35 -18.09
CA GLY A 232 5.77 -18.59 -18.85
C GLY A 232 5.44 -17.48 -19.84
N VAL A 233 5.67 -16.21 -19.48
CA VAL A 233 5.52 -15.08 -20.40
C VAL A 233 6.39 -15.26 -21.65
N LYS A 234 7.64 -15.74 -21.48
CA LYS A 234 8.57 -15.98 -22.59
C LYS A 234 8.21 -17.22 -23.39
N ASP A 235 7.97 -18.35 -22.72
CA ASP A 235 7.73 -19.65 -23.36
C ASP A 235 6.43 -19.67 -24.18
N LEU A 236 5.42 -18.93 -23.72
CA LEU A 236 4.11 -18.85 -24.35
C LEU A 236 3.97 -17.67 -25.31
N GLY A 237 5.01 -16.83 -25.45
CA GLY A 237 4.99 -15.66 -26.33
C GLY A 237 3.95 -14.61 -25.92
N ILE A 238 3.72 -14.44 -24.62
CA ILE A 238 2.80 -13.42 -24.10
C ILE A 238 3.42 -12.03 -24.30
N ASP A 239 2.69 -11.12 -24.92
CA ASP A 239 3.18 -9.81 -25.37
C ASP A 239 2.30 -8.62 -24.92
N ASN A 240 1.31 -8.86 -24.06
CA ASN A 240 0.34 -7.86 -23.60
C ASN A 240 -0.15 -8.13 -22.17
N GLY A 241 -0.73 -7.10 -21.54
CA GLY A 241 -1.39 -7.19 -20.24
C GLY A 241 -0.55 -6.69 -19.06
N LEU A 242 -1.19 -6.67 -17.88
CA LEU A 242 -0.60 -6.20 -16.63
C LEU A 242 0.67 -6.99 -16.28
N ILE A 243 0.57 -8.32 -16.27
CA ILE A 243 1.64 -9.22 -15.83
C ILE A 243 2.81 -9.18 -16.81
N TYR A 244 2.51 -9.16 -18.12
CA TYR A 244 3.54 -8.95 -19.14
C TYR A 244 4.29 -7.64 -18.92
N SER A 245 3.58 -6.55 -18.71
CA SER A 245 4.17 -5.23 -18.48
C SER A 245 5.04 -5.23 -17.21
N CYS A 246 4.61 -5.89 -16.14
CA CYS A 246 5.45 -6.06 -14.96
C CYS A 246 6.74 -6.83 -15.27
N VAL A 247 6.65 -7.94 -15.99
CA VAL A 247 7.82 -8.76 -16.37
C VAL A 247 8.77 -7.99 -17.28
N LYS A 248 8.25 -7.29 -18.29
CA LYS A 248 9.00 -6.52 -19.28
C LYS A 248 9.79 -5.37 -18.64
N ASN A 249 9.18 -4.66 -17.69
CA ASN A 249 9.77 -3.49 -17.03
C ASN A 249 10.41 -3.82 -15.68
N GLU A 250 10.54 -5.11 -15.34
CA GLU A 250 11.10 -5.59 -14.07
C GLU A 250 10.40 -5.00 -12.84
N ILE A 251 9.09 -4.75 -12.94
CA ILE A 251 8.28 -4.27 -11.81
C ILE A 251 7.94 -5.45 -10.91
N PRO A 252 8.34 -5.41 -9.62
CA PRO A 252 8.02 -6.47 -8.68
C PRO A 252 6.52 -6.54 -8.45
N PHE A 253 6.01 -7.77 -8.41
CA PHE A 253 4.63 -8.03 -8.01
C PHE A 253 4.58 -9.02 -6.83
N VAL A 254 3.65 -8.78 -5.91
CA VAL A 254 3.37 -9.66 -4.78
C VAL A 254 1.97 -10.23 -4.94
N LEU A 255 1.89 -11.55 -5.16
CA LEU A 255 0.63 -12.27 -5.30
C LEU A 255 0.31 -13.01 -3.99
N ALA A 256 -0.61 -12.46 -3.21
CA ALA A 256 -1.05 -13.07 -1.97
C ALA A 256 -2.03 -14.23 -2.26
N GLY A 257 -1.75 -15.38 -1.66
CA GLY A 257 -2.63 -16.53 -1.68
C GLY A 257 -3.92 -16.29 -0.91
N SER A 258 -4.98 -16.97 -1.31
CA SER A 258 -6.29 -16.94 -0.67
C SER A 258 -6.93 -18.33 -0.66
N ILE A 259 -7.80 -18.58 0.32
CA ILE A 259 -8.53 -19.85 0.48
C ILE A 259 -9.46 -20.20 -0.70
N ARG A 260 -9.62 -19.30 -1.67
CA ARG A 260 -10.46 -19.48 -2.86
C ARG A 260 -9.65 -19.72 -4.14
N ASP A 261 -8.33 -19.79 -4.06
CA ASP A 261 -7.48 -19.79 -5.24
C ASP A 261 -7.57 -21.12 -6.00
N ASP A 262 -7.81 -21.04 -7.31
CA ASP A 262 -7.65 -22.15 -8.24
C ASP A 262 -6.18 -22.30 -8.65
N GLY A 263 -5.65 -23.52 -8.67
CA GLY A 263 -4.23 -23.78 -8.97
C GLY A 263 -3.40 -23.94 -7.69
N PRO A 264 -2.80 -22.87 -7.15
CA PRO A 264 -2.57 -21.52 -7.71
C PRO A 264 -1.42 -21.48 -8.73
N LEU A 265 -1.14 -20.28 -9.28
CA LEU A 265 0.14 -20.01 -9.96
C LEU A 265 1.31 -20.20 -8.99
N ARG A 266 2.44 -20.73 -9.44
CA ARG A 266 3.63 -21.00 -8.59
C ARG A 266 4.21 -19.75 -7.92
N ASP A 267 4.03 -18.58 -8.51
CA ASP A 267 4.52 -17.30 -7.97
C ASP A 267 3.64 -16.74 -6.84
N VAL A 268 2.51 -17.40 -6.53
CA VAL A 268 1.62 -17.02 -5.41
C VAL A 268 2.24 -17.45 -4.08
N ILE A 269 2.28 -16.51 -3.12
CA ILE A 269 2.77 -16.75 -1.77
C ILE A 269 1.56 -17.15 -0.88
N ASP A 270 1.55 -18.38 -0.38
CA ASP A 270 0.46 -18.94 0.44
C ASP A 270 0.69 -18.82 1.95
N ASP A 271 1.94 -18.66 2.40
CA ASP A 271 2.25 -18.31 3.79
C ASP A 271 1.96 -16.82 4.05
N MET A 272 0.92 -16.55 4.86
CA MET A 272 0.46 -15.18 5.15
C MET A 272 1.49 -14.31 5.87
N SER A 273 2.40 -14.92 6.62
CA SER A 273 3.51 -14.19 7.25
C SER A 273 4.49 -13.68 6.18
N SER A 274 4.84 -14.54 5.23
CA SER A 274 5.68 -14.21 4.08
C SER A 274 5.02 -13.22 3.13
N VAL A 275 3.69 -13.31 2.91
CA VAL A 275 2.93 -12.30 2.16
C VAL A 275 3.10 -10.92 2.80
N GLN A 276 2.86 -10.82 4.11
CA GLN A 276 2.99 -9.53 4.80
C GLN A 276 4.43 -9.00 4.74
N ASP A 277 5.44 -9.86 4.88
CA ASP A 277 6.84 -9.46 4.79
C ASP A 277 7.17 -8.96 3.37
N ALA A 278 6.74 -9.68 2.33
CA ALA A 278 6.92 -9.27 0.93
C ALA A 278 6.22 -7.95 0.61
N MET A 279 4.97 -7.76 1.06
CA MET A 279 4.27 -6.49 0.90
C MET A 279 4.99 -5.36 1.66
N ARG A 280 5.47 -5.64 2.89
CA ARG A 280 6.11 -4.63 3.75
C ARG A 280 7.40 -4.09 3.15
N GLU A 281 8.15 -4.89 2.39
CA GLU A 281 9.35 -4.45 1.68
C GLU A 281 9.09 -3.28 0.72
N HIS A 282 7.86 -3.18 0.20
CA HIS A 282 7.42 -2.10 -0.68
C HIS A 282 6.65 -1.01 0.07
N THR A 283 5.74 -1.36 1.00
CA THR A 283 4.94 -0.34 1.71
C THR A 283 5.78 0.56 2.62
N LYS A 284 6.94 0.09 3.11
CA LYS A 284 7.87 0.94 3.88
C LYS A 284 8.57 2.01 3.03
N LYS A 285 8.58 1.85 1.70
CA LYS A 285 9.15 2.80 0.73
C LYS A 285 8.09 3.67 0.08
N ALA A 286 6.83 3.22 0.08
CA ALA A 286 5.73 3.84 -0.63
C ALA A 286 5.57 5.32 -0.27
N THR A 287 5.41 6.15 -1.30
CA THR A 287 4.99 7.55 -1.18
C THR A 287 3.56 7.75 -1.66
N THR A 288 3.12 6.89 -2.58
CA THR A 288 1.76 6.84 -3.11
C THR A 288 1.28 5.40 -3.23
N ILE A 289 0.07 5.11 -2.77
CA ILE A 289 -0.59 3.81 -2.91
C ILE A 289 -1.94 4.01 -3.59
N VAL A 290 -2.21 3.25 -4.65
CA VAL A 290 -3.50 3.27 -5.35
C VAL A 290 -4.15 1.90 -5.29
N CYS A 291 -5.30 1.82 -4.62
CA CYS A 291 -6.03 0.59 -4.34
C CYS A 291 -7.31 0.52 -5.19
N LEU A 292 -7.49 -0.56 -5.96
CA LEU A 292 -8.58 -0.74 -6.92
C LEU A 292 -9.41 -2.00 -6.62
N ALA A 293 -10.67 -1.83 -6.23
CA ALA A 293 -11.69 -2.89 -6.13
C ALA A 293 -11.24 -4.17 -5.40
N THR A 294 -10.55 -4.02 -4.26
CA THR A 294 -10.03 -5.17 -3.50
C THR A 294 -10.04 -4.90 -2.00
N GLN A 295 -11.15 -5.19 -1.32
CA GLN A 295 -11.28 -4.91 0.11
C GLN A 295 -10.17 -5.56 0.95
N LEU A 296 -9.90 -6.85 0.75
CA LEU A 296 -8.91 -7.59 1.53
C LEU A 296 -7.51 -6.97 1.39
N HIS A 297 -7.01 -6.84 0.15
CA HIS A 297 -5.66 -6.36 -0.09
C HIS A 297 -5.50 -4.87 0.22
N THR A 298 -6.55 -4.06 0.00
CA THR A 298 -6.57 -2.64 0.37
C THR A 298 -6.39 -2.48 1.88
N ILE A 299 -7.16 -3.22 2.67
CA ILE A 299 -7.08 -3.18 4.13
C ILE A 299 -5.73 -3.71 4.63
N ALA A 300 -5.26 -4.83 4.08
CA ALA A 300 -3.96 -5.40 4.43
C ALA A 300 -2.84 -4.38 4.13
N THR A 301 -2.84 -3.78 2.94
CA THR A 301 -1.85 -2.76 2.57
C THR A 301 -1.90 -1.54 3.48
N GLY A 302 -3.10 -1.03 3.79
CA GLY A 302 -3.26 0.08 4.73
C GLY A 302 -2.64 -0.19 6.10
N ASN A 303 -2.88 -1.38 6.67
CA ASN A 303 -2.26 -1.80 7.94
C ASN A 303 -0.72 -1.87 7.88
N LEU A 304 -0.16 -2.14 6.70
CA LEU A 304 1.28 -2.21 6.47
C LEU A 304 1.92 -0.86 6.11
N THR A 305 1.11 0.21 5.97
CA THR A 305 1.56 1.49 5.41
C THR A 305 1.62 2.56 6.48
N PRO A 306 2.76 3.25 6.65
CA PRO A 306 2.86 4.38 7.56
C PRO A 306 2.11 5.62 7.02
N SER A 307 1.81 6.60 7.87
CA SER A 307 1.25 7.90 7.42
C SER A 307 2.30 8.78 6.72
N TYR A 308 3.57 8.38 6.78
CA TYR A 308 4.72 9.14 6.32
C TYR A 308 5.85 8.20 5.93
N THR A 309 6.77 8.70 5.13
CA THR A 309 8.05 8.03 4.85
C THR A 309 9.19 9.03 4.94
N VAL A 310 10.42 8.52 5.02
CA VAL A 310 11.64 9.34 4.97
C VAL A 310 12.30 9.09 3.62
N VAL A 311 12.37 10.13 2.80
CA VAL A 311 13.00 10.10 1.47
C VAL A 311 14.10 11.16 1.47
N ASP A 312 15.33 10.75 1.17
CA ASP A 312 16.51 11.64 1.16
C ASP A 312 16.70 12.46 2.44
N GLY A 313 16.32 11.89 3.58
CA GLY A 313 16.42 12.53 4.90
C GLY A 313 15.23 13.44 5.26
N GLU A 314 14.33 13.69 4.32
CA GLU A 314 13.13 14.50 4.52
C GLU A 314 11.91 13.63 4.82
N VAL A 315 11.14 14.04 5.83
CA VAL A 315 9.91 13.38 6.22
C VAL A 315 8.79 13.90 5.30
N ARG A 316 8.10 13.01 4.59
CA ARG A 316 6.98 13.38 3.70
C ARG A 316 5.75 12.49 3.95
N PRO A 317 4.52 12.96 3.67
CA PRO A 317 3.34 12.14 3.85
C PRO A 317 3.29 11.01 2.81
N VAL A 318 2.60 9.92 3.17
CA VAL A 318 2.21 8.86 2.24
C VAL A 318 0.76 9.07 1.84
N TYR A 319 0.49 9.11 0.53
CA TYR A 319 -0.85 9.27 0.00
C TYR A 319 -1.46 7.92 -0.33
N ILE A 320 -2.69 7.68 0.13
CA ILE A 320 -3.45 6.48 -0.24
C ILE A 320 -4.72 6.89 -0.98
N TYR A 321 -4.88 6.38 -2.19
CA TYR A 321 -6.10 6.49 -2.98
C TYR A 321 -6.80 5.15 -2.99
N ALA A 322 -8.05 5.12 -2.54
CA ALA A 322 -8.87 3.90 -2.55
C ALA A 322 -10.09 4.09 -3.45
N ILE A 323 -10.23 3.24 -4.45
CA ILE A 323 -11.28 3.30 -5.46
C ILE A 323 -12.06 1.99 -5.45
N ASP A 324 -13.36 2.11 -5.18
CA ASP A 324 -14.29 0.99 -5.15
C ASP A 324 -15.69 1.49 -5.52
N VAL A 325 -16.53 0.60 -6.06
CA VAL A 325 -17.96 0.90 -6.29
C VAL A 325 -18.75 0.91 -4.97
N SER A 326 -18.22 0.25 -3.93
CA SER A 326 -18.85 0.09 -2.63
C SER A 326 -18.28 1.08 -1.61
N GLU A 327 -19.12 2.03 -1.19
CA GLU A 327 -18.80 2.93 -0.07
C GLU A 327 -18.48 2.18 1.22
N PHE A 328 -19.08 1.01 1.43
CA PHE A 328 -18.82 0.20 2.62
C PHE A 328 -17.37 -0.24 2.71
N VAL A 329 -16.77 -0.63 1.58
CA VAL A 329 -15.35 -1.02 1.51
C VAL A 329 -14.45 0.17 1.83
N LEU A 330 -14.76 1.33 1.25
CA LEU A 330 -13.98 2.56 1.44
C LEU A 330 -14.04 3.08 2.88
N ASN A 331 -15.21 3.01 3.52
CA ASN A 331 -15.37 3.40 4.91
C ASN A 331 -14.59 2.48 5.86
N LYS A 332 -14.53 1.17 5.58
CA LYS A 332 -13.72 0.24 6.39
C LYS A 332 -12.24 0.56 6.42
N LEU A 333 -11.69 1.15 5.35
CA LEU A 333 -10.31 1.61 5.33
C LEU A 333 -10.15 2.90 6.16
N ARG A 334 -11.07 3.87 6.00
CA ARG A 334 -11.07 5.12 6.77
C ARG A 334 -11.23 4.92 8.27
N ASP A 335 -11.93 3.86 8.68
CA ASP A 335 -12.15 3.53 10.10
C ASP A 335 -10.90 2.94 10.78
N ARG A 336 -9.83 2.59 10.05
CA ARG A 336 -8.61 1.97 10.60
C ARG A 336 -7.53 2.96 11.02
N GLY A 337 -7.95 4.13 11.46
CA GLY A 337 -7.09 5.24 11.87
C GLY A 337 -7.21 6.41 10.90
N SER A 338 -6.79 7.59 11.35
CA SER A 338 -6.81 8.81 10.57
C SER A 338 -5.64 8.87 9.55
N LEU A 339 -5.48 7.78 8.77
CA LEU A 339 -4.73 7.82 7.50
C LEU A 339 -5.43 8.81 6.58
N GLU A 340 -4.65 9.68 5.95
CA GLU A 340 -5.14 10.55 4.87
C GLU A 340 -5.41 9.70 3.62
N VAL A 341 -6.55 8.99 3.65
CA VAL A 341 -7.04 8.20 2.53
C VAL A 341 -8.01 9.03 1.71
N THR A 342 -7.66 9.23 0.43
CA THR A 342 -8.55 9.80 -0.57
C THR A 342 -9.41 8.69 -1.17
N THR A 343 -10.72 8.71 -0.91
CA THR A 343 -11.65 7.67 -1.38
C THR A 343 -12.47 8.16 -2.58
N ILE A 344 -12.49 7.40 -3.66
CA ILE A 344 -13.28 7.70 -4.87
C ILE A 344 -14.28 6.56 -5.08
N VAL A 345 -15.57 6.89 -5.06
CA VAL A 345 -16.64 5.93 -5.35
C VAL A 345 -16.85 5.88 -6.86
N SER A 346 -16.35 4.84 -7.53
CA SER A 346 -16.43 4.75 -8.99
C SER A 346 -16.29 3.31 -9.49
N ASN A 347 -16.82 3.05 -10.68
CA ASN A 347 -16.44 1.85 -11.42
C ASN A 347 -14.95 1.96 -11.76
N ILE A 348 -14.18 0.94 -11.40
CA ILE A 348 -12.72 0.94 -11.58
C ILE A 348 -12.30 1.02 -13.06
N GLN A 349 -13.11 0.56 -14.00
CA GLN A 349 -12.79 0.58 -15.44
C GLN A 349 -12.91 2.01 -15.95
N ASP A 350 -13.99 2.71 -15.57
CA ASP A 350 -14.18 4.13 -15.86
C ASP A 350 -13.10 4.99 -15.20
N PHE A 351 -12.74 4.67 -13.95
CA PHE A 351 -11.63 5.34 -13.25
C PHE A 351 -10.31 5.17 -14.01
N LEU A 352 -9.95 3.94 -14.38
CA LEU A 352 -8.71 3.64 -15.10
C LEU A 352 -8.67 4.32 -16.45
N TYR A 353 -9.78 4.31 -17.20
CA TYR A 353 -9.89 5.01 -18.47
C TYR A 353 -9.66 6.52 -18.30
N LYS A 354 -10.39 7.15 -17.37
CA LYS A 354 -10.30 8.60 -17.14
C LYS A 354 -8.93 9.02 -16.59
N LEU A 355 -8.33 8.22 -15.70
CA LEU A 355 -6.99 8.46 -15.19
C LEU A 355 -5.95 8.37 -16.30
N THR A 356 -6.03 7.31 -17.11
CA THR A 356 -5.09 7.08 -18.21
C THR A 356 -5.22 8.14 -19.30
N ASP A 357 -6.44 8.54 -19.65
CA ASP A 357 -6.69 9.65 -20.58
C ASP A 357 -6.01 10.94 -20.09
N LYS A 358 -6.17 11.29 -18.81
CA LYS A 358 -5.50 12.45 -18.21
C LYS A 358 -3.97 12.29 -18.13
N LEU A 359 -3.46 11.08 -17.92
CA LEU A 359 -2.01 10.84 -17.91
C LEU A 359 -1.42 10.96 -19.33
N LYS A 360 -2.17 10.61 -20.37
CA LYS A 360 -1.78 10.75 -21.79
C LYS A 360 -1.89 12.19 -22.29
N ASN A 361 -2.91 12.90 -21.84
CA ASN A 361 -3.21 14.26 -22.26
C ASN A 361 -2.60 15.27 -21.27
N ASP A 362 -1.35 15.65 -21.51
CA ASP A 362 -0.81 17.01 -21.26
C ASP A 362 0.41 17.27 -22.16
#